data_AF-A0A093ZNH9-F1
#
_entry.id   AF-A0A093ZNH9-F1
#
_cell.length_a   1.000
_cell.length_b   1.000
_cell.length_c   1.000
_cell.angle_alpha   90.00
_cell.angle_beta   90.00
_cell.angle_gamma   90.00
#
_symmetry.space_group_name_H-M   'P 1'
#
loop_
_entity.id
_entity.type
_entity.pdbx_description
1 polymer ?
#
loop_
_entity_poly.entity_id
_entity_poly.type
_entity_poly.pdbx_seq_one_letter_code
_entity_poly.pdbx_strand_id
1 'polypeptide(L)'
;MKFTQPIIALLFFLALSHACLTLEGVYVISGAHPGKITATLTDNGQVTCTFGGIVDQDHYFANCSPTFASYIHKDMTKLAYSNNGHEYVIDVRATRDLNTFETYARAFC
;
A
#
# COMPACT_ATOMS: atom_id res chain seq x y z
N MET A 1 33.30 -9.91 30.21
CA MET A 1 31.95 -9.37 30.44
C MET A 1 31.21 -9.27 29.12
N LYS A 2 30.00 -9.82 29.06
CA LYS A 2 29.16 -10.07 27.87
C LYS A 2 28.46 -8.79 27.37
N PHE A 3 29.21 -7.81 26.87
CA PHE A 3 28.64 -6.53 26.42
C PHE A 3 28.17 -6.50 24.96
N THR A 4 28.44 -7.56 24.18
CA THR A 4 28.03 -7.64 22.76
C THR A 4 26.60 -8.15 22.57
N GLN A 5 26.04 -8.90 23.54
CA GLN A 5 24.68 -9.44 23.47
C GLN A 5 23.56 -8.38 23.43
N PRO A 6 23.57 -7.30 24.25
CA PRO A 6 22.48 -6.31 24.22
C PRO A 6 22.48 -5.47 22.94
N ILE A 7 23.64 -5.22 22.33
CA ILE A 7 23.76 -4.43 21.09
C ILE A 7 23.17 -5.18 19.91
N ILE A 8 23.43 -6.49 19.82
CA ILE A 8 22.85 -7.35 18.78
C ILE A 8 21.33 -7.42 18.93
N ALA A 9 20.83 -7.56 20.17
CA ALA A 9 19.39 -7.54 20.43
C ALA A 9 18.74 -6.22 20.01
N LEU A 10 19.39 -5.07 20.31
CA LEU A 10 18.89 -3.74 19.91
C LEU A 10 18.81 -3.58 18.38
N LEU A 11 19.81 -4.07 17.65
CA LEU A 11 19.82 -4.03 16.18
C LEU A 11 18.72 -4.92 15.57
N PHE A 12 18.45 -6.09 16.17
CA PHE A 12 17.32 -6.94 15.76
C PHE A 12 15.96 -6.28 16.05
N PHE A 13 15.81 -5.61 17.19
CA PHE A 13 14.57 -4.87 17.50
C PHE A 13 14.34 -3.69 16.55
N LEU A 14 15.39 -2.98 16.16
CA LEU A 14 15.29 -1.89 15.17
C LEU A 14 14.94 -2.44 13.77
N ALA A 15 15.54 -3.56 13.36
CA ALA A 15 15.26 -4.16 12.06
C ALA A 15 13.81 -4.71 11.92
N LEU A 16 13.22 -5.20 13.01
CA LEU A 16 11.84 -5.71 13.02
C LEU A 16 10.77 -4.59 13.01
N SER A 17 11.15 -3.34 13.32
CA SER A 17 10.22 -2.20 13.36
C SER A 17 9.92 -1.58 11.99
N HIS A 18 10.49 -2.12 10.92
CA HIS A 18 10.40 -1.55 9.56
C HIS A 18 9.43 -2.31 8.67
N ALA A 19 8.58 -3.16 9.26
CA ALA A 19 7.63 -3.93 8.48
C ALA A 19 6.44 -3.06 8.06
N CYS A 20 6.66 -2.13 7.13
CA CYS A 20 5.69 -1.09 6.77
C CYS A 20 5.05 -1.37 5.41
N LEU A 21 3.73 -1.61 5.40
CA LEU A 21 2.96 -1.63 4.16
C LEU A 21 2.50 -0.21 3.82
N THR A 22 2.90 0.27 2.64
CA THR A 22 2.50 1.58 2.12
C THR A 22 1.80 1.53 0.78
N LEU A 23 0.67 2.23 0.68
CA LEU A 23 0.00 2.51 -0.59
C LEU A 23 0.24 3.97 -0.92
N GLU A 24 0.95 4.24 -2.01
CA GLU A 24 1.23 5.59 -2.50
C GLU A 24 0.70 5.75 -3.93
N GLY A 25 -0.09 6.78 -4.19
CA GLY A 25 -0.58 7.02 -5.54
C GLY A 25 -1.69 8.05 -5.63
N VAL A 26 -2.20 8.22 -6.85
CA VAL A 26 -3.21 9.23 -7.17
C VAL A 26 -4.42 8.57 -7.83
N TYR A 27 -5.60 9.02 -7.43
CA TYR A 27 -6.87 8.74 -8.08
C TYR A 27 -7.58 10.03 -8.49
N VAL A 28 -8.13 10.01 -9.70
CA VAL A 28 -8.81 11.15 -10.28
C VAL A 28 -10.31 11.04 -9.98
N ILE A 29 -10.80 11.86 -9.05
CA ILE A 29 -12.23 11.87 -8.70
C ILE A 29 -13.09 12.62 -9.74
N SER A 30 -12.53 13.63 -10.42
CA SER A 30 -13.22 14.43 -11.43
C SER A 30 -12.22 15.07 -12.40
N GLY A 31 -12.70 15.53 -13.56
CA GLY A 31 -11.87 16.19 -14.58
C GLY A 31 -11.80 15.39 -15.89
N ALA A 32 -10.68 15.48 -16.61
CA ALA A 32 -10.53 14.89 -17.95
C ALA A 32 -10.50 13.35 -17.97
N HIS A 33 -10.09 12.70 -16.87
CA HIS A 33 -9.94 11.24 -16.78
C HIS A 33 -10.45 10.71 -15.43
N PRO A 34 -11.76 10.84 -15.13
CA PRO A 34 -12.31 10.37 -13.86
C PRO A 34 -12.16 8.85 -13.72
N GLY A 35 -11.91 8.39 -12.50
CA GLY A 35 -11.69 6.98 -12.19
C GLY A 35 -10.29 6.47 -12.55
N LYS A 36 -9.41 7.30 -13.11
CA LYS A 36 -8.03 6.90 -13.39
C LYS A 36 -7.26 6.74 -12.07
N ILE A 37 -6.58 5.62 -11.93
CA ILE A 37 -5.69 5.31 -10.81
C ILE A 37 -4.26 5.09 -11.29
N THR A 38 -3.31 5.61 -10.53
CA THR A 38 -1.89 5.25 -10.62
C THR A 38 -1.36 5.15 -9.19
N ALA A 39 -1.08 3.94 -8.70
CA ALA A 39 -0.59 3.73 -7.35
C ALA A 39 0.39 2.56 -7.25
N THR A 40 1.24 2.60 -6.24
CA THR A 40 2.20 1.56 -5.90
C THR A 40 1.98 1.12 -4.46
N LEU A 41 1.95 -0.20 -4.26
CA LEU A 41 1.94 -0.83 -2.96
C LEU A 41 3.35 -1.32 -2.65
N THR A 42 3.91 -0.87 -1.54
CA THR A 42 5.24 -1.21 -1.07
C THR A 42 5.12 -1.96 0.25
N ASP A 43 5.68 -3.15 0.33
CA ASP A 43 5.79 -3.93 1.58
C ASP A 43 7.26 -4.00 1.97
N ASN A 44 7.60 -3.58 3.19
CA ASN A 44 8.96 -3.62 3.72
C ASN A 44 10.01 -2.92 2.82
N GLY A 45 9.61 -1.82 2.17
CA GLY A 45 10.45 -1.06 1.24
C GLY A 45 10.57 -1.65 -0.17
N GLN A 46 9.89 -2.77 -0.47
CA GLN A 46 9.84 -3.37 -1.80
C GLN A 46 8.48 -3.13 -2.44
N VAL A 47 8.46 -2.62 -3.69
CA VAL A 47 7.22 -2.50 -4.46
C VAL A 47 6.70 -3.91 -4.79
N THR A 48 5.55 -4.26 -4.22
CA THR A 48 4.93 -5.59 -4.38
C THR A 48 3.83 -5.57 -5.43
N CYS A 49 3.03 -4.51 -5.48
CA CYS A 49 1.93 -4.37 -6.42
C CYS A 49 1.84 -2.96 -7.02
N THR A 50 1.30 -2.87 -8.23
CA THR A 50 1.01 -1.60 -8.90
C THR A 50 -0.43 -1.56 -9.42
N PHE A 51 -1.09 -0.43 -9.21
CA PHE A 51 -2.40 -0.11 -9.76
C PHE A 51 -2.20 0.88 -10.91
N GLY A 52 -2.84 0.60 -12.04
CA GLY A 52 -2.72 1.46 -13.21
C GLY A 52 -3.86 1.22 -14.18
N GLY A 53 -4.67 2.25 -14.43
CA GLY A 53 -5.78 2.15 -15.37
C GLY A 53 -6.99 2.94 -14.93
N ILE A 54 -8.18 2.48 -15.32
CA ILE A 54 -9.46 3.05 -14.91
C ILE A 54 -10.14 2.04 -13.98
N VAL A 55 -10.56 2.52 -12.81
CA VAL A 55 -11.31 1.72 -11.83
C VAL A 55 -12.76 1.61 -12.28
N ASP A 56 -13.06 0.58 -13.06
CA ASP A 56 -14.39 0.32 -13.64
C ASP A 56 -15.19 -0.75 -12.88
N GLN A 57 -14.53 -1.52 -12.02
CA GLN A 57 -15.08 -2.62 -11.24
C GLN A 57 -15.07 -2.33 -9.75
N ASP A 58 -15.98 -2.96 -9.00
CA ASP A 58 -16.07 -2.81 -7.55
C ASP A 58 -14.80 -3.27 -6.83
N HIS A 59 -14.17 -4.33 -7.32
CA HIS A 59 -12.85 -4.81 -6.88
C HIS A 59 -11.86 -4.68 -8.04
N TYR A 60 -11.00 -3.67 -7.96
CA TYR A 60 -10.00 -3.42 -9.00
C TYR A 60 -8.67 -4.01 -8.59
N PHE A 61 -8.23 -5.05 -9.31
CA PHE A 61 -7.04 -5.82 -8.99
C PHE A 61 -5.76 -5.12 -9.45
N ALA A 62 -4.75 -5.14 -8.58
CA ALA A 62 -3.41 -4.69 -8.90
C ALA A 62 -2.65 -5.72 -9.73
N ASN A 63 -1.63 -5.25 -10.45
CA ASN A 63 -0.59 -6.12 -10.97
C ASN A 63 0.46 -6.36 -9.86
N CYS A 64 0.59 -7.59 -9.39
CA CYS A 64 1.44 -7.93 -8.26
C CYS A 64 2.58 -8.87 -8.66
N SER A 65 3.70 -8.78 -7.94
CA SER A 65 4.75 -9.79 -7.97
C SER A 65 4.21 -11.16 -7.52
N PRO A 66 4.85 -12.28 -7.92
CA PRO A 66 4.43 -13.60 -7.47
C PRO A 66 4.34 -13.68 -5.95
N THR A 67 3.40 -14.46 -5.44
CA THR A 67 3.07 -14.62 -4.01
C THR A 67 2.34 -13.44 -3.34
N PHE A 68 2.13 -12.34 -4.07
CA PHE A 68 1.33 -11.20 -3.61
C PHE A 68 0.03 -11.08 -4.39
N ALA A 69 -1.00 -10.56 -3.74
CA ALA A 69 -2.25 -10.18 -4.40
C ALA A 69 -2.82 -8.93 -3.73
N SER A 70 -3.44 -8.05 -4.50
CA SER A 70 -4.14 -6.90 -3.96
C SER A 70 -5.27 -6.46 -4.86
N TYR A 71 -6.36 -5.99 -4.25
CA TYR A 71 -7.38 -5.22 -4.94
C TYR A 71 -7.77 -4.01 -4.09
N ILE A 72 -8.26 -2.97 -4.75
CA ILE A 72 -8.82 -1.79 -4.11
C ILE A 72 -10.30 -1.68 -4.46
N HIS A 73 -11.12 -1.27 -3.49
CA HIS A 73 -12.52 -0.99 -3.74
C HIS A 73 -12.67 0.26 -4.59
N LYS A 74 -13.71 0.28 -5.43
CA LYS A 74 -14.03 1.41 -6.30
C LYS A 74 -14.23 2.74 -5.57
N ASP A 75 -14.75 2.69 -4.35
CA ASP A 75 -14.94 3.86 -3.49
C ASP A 75 -13.63 4.37 -2.85
N MET A 76 -12.52 3.69 -3.11
CA MET A 76 -11.19 4.01 -2.61
C MET A 76 -11.10 4.04 -1.08
N THR A 77 -12.02 3.38 -0.38
CA THR A 77 -12.06 3.34 1.09
C THR A 77 -11.38 2.11 1.66
N LYS A 78 -11.24 1.03 0.88
CA LYS A 78 -10.69 -0.25 1.34
C LYS A 78 -9.76 -0.85 0.31
N LEU A 79 -8.67 -1.42 0.81
CA LEU A 79 -7.72 -2.21 0.05
C LEU A 79 -7.60 -3.58 0.72
N ALA A 80 -7.63 -4.63 -0.08
CA ALA A 80 -7.27 -5.97 0.36
C ALA A 80 -5.85 -6.28 -0.13
N TYR A 81 -5.08 -6.95 0.71
CA TYR A 81 -3.71 -7.32 0.44
C TYR A 81 -3.45 -8.74 0.94
N SER A 82 -2.77 -9.53 0.14
CA SER A 82 -2.27 -10.85 0.51
C SER A 82 -0.77 -10.90 0.28
N ASN A 83 -0.04 -11.36 1.28
CA ASN A 83 1.39 -11.66 1.19
C ASN A 83 1.59 -13.12 1.59
N ASN A 84 1.93 -13.96 0.62
CA ASN A 84 2.21 -15.38 0.82
C ASN A 84 1.08 -16.14 1.56
N GLY A 85 -0.18 -15.80 1.26
CA GLY A 85 -1.37 -16.38 1.89
C GLY A 85 -1.81 -15.70 3.20
N HIS A 86 -1.07 -14.70 3.69
CA HIS A 86 -1.51 -13.86 4.81
C HIS A 86 -2.33 -12.68 4.30
N GLU A 87 -3.61 -12.64 4.66
CA GLU A 87 -4.59 -11.70 4.15
C GLU A 87 -4.85 -10.55 5.12
N TYR A 88 -4.96 -9.34 4.58
CA TYR A 88 -5.19 -8.10 5.31
C TYR A 88 -6.24 -7.27 4.57
N VAL A 89 -7.18 -6.70 5.32
CA VAL A 89 -8.11 -5.69 4.81
C VAL A 89 -7.82 -4.39 5.51
N ILE A 90 -7.69 -3.34 4.71
CA ILE A 90 -7.07 -2.12 5.15
C ILE A 90 -7.94 -0.93 4.67
N ASP A 91 -8.46 -0.11 5.60
CA ASP A 91 -9.10 1.22 5.36
C ASP A 91 -8.22 2.35 4.75
N VAL A 92 -8.31 2.57 3.46
CA VAL A 92 -7.47 3.53 2.73
C VAL A 92 -7.76 4.96 3.20
N ARG A 93 -6.70 5.73 3.50
CA ARG A 93 -6.79 7.16 3.82
C ARG A 93 -6.36 7.98 2.62
N ALA A 94 -7.32 8.71 2.06
CA ALA A 94 -7.09 9.68 1.01
C ALA A 94 -6.77 11.05 1.62
N THR A 95 -5.77 11.72 1.05
CA THR A 95 -5.56 13.16 1.24
C THR A 95 -5.97 13.85 -0.04
N ARG A 96 -6.94 14.76 0.03
CA ARG A 96 -7.37 15.53 -1.14
C ARG A 96 -6.41 16.67 -1.43
N ASP A 97 -5.96 16.76 -2.66
CA ASP A 97 -5.24 17.92 -3.17
C ASP A 97 -6.22 18.92 -3.81
N LEU A 98 -5.84 20.20 -3.85
CA LEU A 98 -6.62 21.34 -4.35
C LEU A 98 -7.03 21.20 -5.83
N ASN A 99 -6.38 20.30 -6.58
CA ASN A 99 -6.59 20.06 -8.01
C ASN A 99 -7.59 18.94 -8.32
N THR A 100 -8.55 18.63 -7.44
CA THR A 100 -9.55 17.54 -7.62
C THR A 100 -8.95 16.13 -7.75
N PHE A 101 -7.80 15.90 -7.11
CA PHE A 101 -7.18 14.57 -7.03
C PHE A 101 -7.19 14.06 -5.59
N GLU A 102 -7.29 12.75 -5.43
CA GLU A 102 -7.07 12.06 -4.15
C GLU A 102 -5.72 11.35 -4.19
N THR A 103 -4.84 11.72 -3.27
CA THR A 103 -3.55 11.04 -3.06
C THR A 103 -3.70 10.08 -1.89
N TYR A 104 -3.29 8.83 -2.06
CA TYR A 104 -3.33 7.83 -1.01
C TYR A 104 -1.94 7.68 -0.43
N ALA A 105 -1.88 7.66 0.90
CA ALA A 105 -0.69 7.33 1.66
C ALA A 105 -1.16 6.51 2.85
N ARG A 106 -0.67 5.28 2.97
CA ARG A 106 -0.87 4.48 4.17
C ARG A 106 0.44 3.94 4.67
N ALA A 107 0.57 3.78 5.97
CA ALA A 107 1.68 3.08 6.61
C ALA A 107 1.07 2.15 7.67
N PHE A 108 1.41 0.87 7.62
CA PHE A 108 1.08 -0.12 8.65
C PHE A 108 2.39 -0.67 9.19
N CYS A 109 2.80 -0.24 10.38
CA CYS A 109 4.00 -0.72 11.08
C CYS A 109 3.61 -1.52 12.32
#